data_AF-A0A7Y2MNM4-F1
#
_entry.id   AF-A0A7Y2MNM4-F1
#
_cell.length_a   1.000
_cell.length_b   1.000
_cell.length_c   1.000
_cell.angle_alpha   90.00
_cell.angle_beta   90.00
_cell.angle_gamma   90.00
#
_symmetry.space_group_name_H-M   'P 1'
#
loop_
_entity.id
_entity.type
_entity.pdbx_description
1 polymer ?
#
loop_
_entity_poly.entity_id
_entity_poly.type
_entity_poly.pdbx_seq_one_letter_code
_entity_poly.pdbx_strand_id
1 'polypeptide(L)'
;IVLYKHPFPSPRFQFLHTYETHVEDGVIILSLSHAEQGLFNPGQYYNVAGHAFAEAYVKGHPAYDYPAIDNDFWSTNEKMCGFSQESILATLGFESIDPLPVMINNYFTYTEKTKQFFPGAFKKLDNIFRIST
;
A
#
# COMPACT_ATOMS: atom_id res chain seq x y z
N ILE A 1 14.70 0.47 -8.53
CA ILE A 1 14.37 0.03 -7.15
C ILE A 1 15.68 -0.05 -6.36
N VAL A 2 15.70 0.50 -5.16
CA VAL A 2 16.84 0.47 -4.21
C VAL A 2 16.40 -0.27 -2.95
N LEU A 3 17.26 -1.13 -2.40
CA LEU A 3 16.93 -1.99 -1.27
C LEU A 3 17.92 -1.77 -0.11
N TYR A 4 17.40 -1.40 1.05
CA TYR A 4 18.13 -1.38 2.32
C TYR A 4 17.81 -2.63 3.13
N LYS A 5 18.76 -3.15 3.91
CA LYS A 5 18.54 -4.38 4.70
C LYS A 5 17.46 -4.22 5.78
N HIS A 6 17.33 -3.00 6.32
CA HIS A 6 16.49 -2.65 7.46
C HIS A 6 15.73 -1.34 7.17
N PRO A 7 14.75 -0.94 8.00
CA PRO A 7 14.19 0.40 7.96
C PRO A 7 15.30 1.46 7.92
N PHE A 8 15.10 2.52 7.15
CA PHE A 8 16.13 3.49 6.83
C PHE A 8 15.61 4.92 7.05
N PRO A 9 16.48 5.87 7.42
CA PRO A 9 16.20 7.29 7.29
C PRO A 9 16.58 7.77 5.89
N SER A 10 16.13 8.96 5.51
CA SER A 10 16.53 9.62 4.27
C SER A 10 16.68 11.13 4.47
N PRO A 11 17.28 11.87 3.52
CA PRO A 11 17.26 13.33 3.54
C PRO A 11 15.84 13.93 3.70
N ARG A 12 14.83 13.30 3.09
CA ARG A 12 13.43 13.74 3.13
C ARG A 12 12.73 13.38 4.45
N PHE A 13 12.98 12.18 4.96
CA PHE A 13 12.38 11.66 6.19
C PHE A 13 13.48 11.25 7.17
N GLN A 14 13.74 12.11 8.16
CA GLN A 14 14.79 11.93 9.18
C GLN A 14 14.39 10.93 10.30
N PHE A 15 13.38 10.10 10.05
CA PHE A 15 12.93 9.01 10.91
C PHE A 15 12.98 7.69 10.14
N LEU A 16 13.02 6.56 10.86
CA LEU A 16 13.05 5.25 10.23
C LEU A 16 11.70 4.92 9.58
N HIS A 17 11.74 4.58 8.31
CA HIS A 17 10.59 4.13 7.54
C HIS A 17 11.00 2.96 6.63
N THR A 18 10.01 2.30 6.05
CA THR A 18 10.23 1.06 5.28
C THR A 18 10.09 1.23 3.77
N TYR A 19 9.62 2.39 3.31
CA TYR A 19 9.55 2.70 1.89
C TYR A 19 9.63 4.20 1.60
N GLU A 20 10.11 4.54 0.40
CA GLU A 20 9.91 5.85 -0.22
C GLU A 20 9.64 5.70 -1.71
N THR A 21 8.86 6.64 -2.25
CA THR A 21 8.66 6.79 -3.69
C THR A 21 9.13 8.17 -4.16
N HIS A 22 9.96 8.18 -5.20
CA HIS A 22 10.48 9.36 -5.87
C HIS A 22 10.06 9.26 -7.34
N VAL A 23 8.84 9.71 -7.62
CA VAL A 23 8.22 9.55 -8.96
C VAL A 23 8.95 10.35 -10.03
N GLU A 24 9.45 11.54 -9.70
CA GLU A 24 10.24 12.38 -10.61
C GLU A 24 11.50 11.65 -11.11
N ASP A 25 12.14 10.86 -10.25
CA ASP A 25 13.35 10.10 -10.56
C ASP A 25 13.08 8.65 -10.99
N GLY A 26 11.81 8.20 -10.94
CA GLY A 26 11.44 6.80 -11.20
C GLY A 26 12.01 5.81 -10.18
N VAL A 27 12.27 6.25 -8.95
CA VAL A 27 12.91 5.44 -7.90
C VAL A 27 11.92 5.05 -6.80
N ILE A 28 11.95 3.77 -6.43
CA ILE A 28 11.33 3.25 -5.21
C ILE A 28 12.45 2.71 -4.32
N ILE A 29 12.44 3.10 -3.05
CA ILE A 29 13.38 2.64 -2.01
C ILE A 29 12.59 1.79 -1.02
N LEU A 30 13.13 0.63 -0.62
CA LEU A 30 12.45 -0.31 0.29
C LEU A 30 13.39 -0.87 1.36
N SER A 31 12.82 -1.19 2.52
CA SER A 31 13.40 -2.12 3.49
C SER A 31 13.18 -3.55 2.99
N LEU A 32 14.26 -4.23 2.59
CA LEU A 32 14.25 -5.60 2.08
C LEU A 32 13.58 -6.56 3.06
N SER A 33 13.93 -6.50 4.34
CA SER A 33 13.36 -7.39 5.36
C SER A 33 11.84 -7.25 5.44
N HIS A 34 11.28 -6.05 5.27
CA HIS A 34 9.83 -5.85 5.32
C HIS A 34 9.15 -6.22 4.00
N ALA A 35 9.80 -5.91 2.87
CA ALA A 35 9.33 -6.32 1.56
C ALA A 35 9.24 -7.85 1.43
N GLU A 36 10.27 -8.58 1.87
CA GLU A 36 10.28 -10.04 1.85
C GLU A 36 9.18 -10.64 2.74
N GLN A 37 9.03 -10.14 3.97
CA GLN A 37 8.01 -10.65 4.88
C GLN A 37 6.59 -10.42 4.32
N GLY A 38 6.31 -9.22 3.81
CA GLY A 38 5.02 -8.91 3.20
C GLY A 38 4.73 -9.72 1.92
N LEU A 39 5.75 -10.04 1.14
CA LEU A 39 5.62 -10.81 -0.10
C LEU A 39 5.47 -12.31 0.15
N PHE A 40 6.26 -12.88 1.06
CA PHE A 40 6.32 -14.33 1.28
C PHE A 40 5.35 -14.83 2.36
N ASN A 41 4.87 -13.94 3.22
CA ASN A 41 3.94 -14.28 4.31
C ASN A 41 2.69 -13.36 4.27
N PRO A 42 1.93 -13.35 3.16
CA PRO A 42 0.75 -12.49 3.02
C PRO A 42 -0.29 -12.83 4.09
N GLY A 43 -0.89 -11.80 4.71
CA GLY A 43 -1.82 -11.98 5.84
C GLY A 43 -1.17 -12.03 7.21
N GLN A 44 0.14 -12.25 7.30
CA GLN A 44 0.89 -12.09 8.56
C GLN A 44 1.61 -10.75 8.63
N TYR A 45 2.13 -10.28 7.49
CA TYR A 45 2.84 -9.01 7.40
C TYR A 45 2.23 -8.12 6.32
N TYR A 46 2.24 -6.82 6.57
CA TYR A 46 1.77 -5.84 5.60
C TYR A 46 2.71 -5.76 4.40
N ASN A 47 2.16 -5.79 3.19
CA ASN A 47 2.95 -5.79 1.96
C ASN A 47 3.49 -4.39 1.63
N VAL A 48 4.65 -4.05 2.19
CA VAL A 48 5.32 -2.75 1.99
C VAL A 48 5.68 -2.50 0.52
N ALA A 49 6.11 -3.53 -0.20
CA ALA A 49 6.44 -3.40 -1.62
C ALA A 49 5.19 -3.09 -2.47
N GLY A 50 4.07 -3.77 -2.18
CA GLY A 50 2.78 -3.49 -2.81
C GLY A 50 2.26 -2.08 -2.50
N HIS A 51 2.45 -1.61 -1.26
CA HIS A 51 2.12 -0.24 -0.87
C HIS A 51 2.95 0.80 -1.64
N ALA A 52 4.27 0.63 -1.71
CA ALA A 52 5.14 1.54 -2.42
C ALA A 52 4.84 1.58 -3.93
N PHE A 53 4.54 0.42 -4.52
CA PHE A 53 4.05 0.34 -5.90
C PHE A 53 2.76 1.15 -6.07
N ALA A 54 1.77 0.94 -5.20
CA ALA A 54 0.49 1.63 -5.27
C ALA A 54 0.65 3.15 -5.16
N GLU A 55 1.45 3.63 -4.20
CA GLU A 55 1.72 5.05 -4.04
C GLU A 55 2.43 5.66 -5.26
N ALA A 56 3.46 4.99 -5.79
CA ALA A 56 4.15 5.43 -6.99
C ALA A 56 3.20 5.47 -8.21
N TYR A 57 2.32 4.47 -8.32
CA TYR A 57 1.35 4.37 -9.41
C TYR A 57 0.34 5.51 -9.39
N VAL A 58 -0.24 5.81 -8.22
CA VAL A 58 -1.18 6.93 -8.02
C VAL A 58 -0.52 8.26 -8.35
N LYS A 59 0.68 8.50 -7.82
CA LYS A 59 1.45 9.71 -8.08
C LYS A 59 1.85 9.85 -9.56
N GLY A 60 2.12 8.74 -10.25
CA GLY A 60 2.46 8.72 -11.68
C GLY A 60 1.25 8.85 -12.62
N HIS A 61 0.03 8.53 -12.15
CA HIS A 61 -1.19 8.54 -12.96
C HIS A 61 -2.36 9.27 -12.27
N PRO A 62 -2.19 10.52 -11.81
CA PRO A 62 -3.17 11.21 -10.97
C PRO A 62 -4.52 11.47 -11.67
N ALA A 63 -4.57 11.38 -12.99
CA ALA A 63 -5.78 11.61 -13.79
C ALA A 63 -6.73 10.39 -13.86
N TYR A 64 -6.35 9.25 -13.29
CA TYR A 64 -7.20 8.06 -13.29
C TYR A 64 -8.34 8.18 -12.27
N ASP A 65 -9.46 7.51 -12.57
CA ASP A 65 -10.65 7.51 -11.72
C ASP A 65 -10.49 6.56 -10.51
N TYR A 66 -9.61 6.94 -9.59
CA TYR A 66 -9.40 6.20 -8.35
C TYR A 66 -10.66 6.20 -7.46
N PRO A 67 -10.84 5.19 -6.60
CA PRO A 67 -11.93 5.17 -5.63
C PRO A 67 -11.77 6.28 -4.60
N ALA A 68 -12.90 6.89 -4.24
CA ALA A 68 -12.96 7.69 -3.02
C ALA A 68 -12.83 6.74 -1.81
N ILE A 69 -12.13 7.20 -0.78
CA ILE A 69 -11.97 6.47 0.47
C ILE A 69 -12.93 7.06 1.50
N ASP A 70 -13.83 6.22 1.99
CA ASP A 70 -14.84 6.59 2.97
C ASP A 70 -14.28 6.61 4.40
N ASN A 71 -14.95 7.33 5.30
CA ASN A 71 -14.51 7.51 6.69
C ASN A 71 -14.42 6.20 7.50
N ASP A 72 -15.17 5.17 7.10
CA ASP A 72 -15.19 3.86 7.76
C ASP A 72 -14.10 2.91 7.23
N PHE A 73 -13.32 3.33 6.22
CA PHE A 73 -12.32 2.50 5.54
C PHE A 73 -11.42 1.73 6.50
N TRP A 74 -10.83 2.39 7.50
CA TRP A 74 -9.89 1.74 8.41
C TRP A 74 -10.56 0.64 9.24
N SER A 75 -11.77 0.89 9.73
CA SER A 75 -12.53 -0.10 10.50
C SER A 75 -12.94 -1.32 9.65
N THR A 76 -13.25 -1.09 8.37
CA THR A 76 -13.61 -2.15 7.43
C THR A 76 -12.36 -2.92 6.95
N ASN A 77 -11.25 -2.21 6.75
CA ASN A 77 -9.94 -2.78 6.40
C ASN A 77 -9.46 -3.77 7.46
N GLU A 78 -9.48 -3.36 8.73
CA GLU A 78 -9.07 -4.22 9.84
C GLU A 78 -9.93 -5.49 9.93
N LYS A 79 -11.25 -5.38 9.77
CA LYS A 79 -12.14 -6.55 9.71
C LYS A 79 -11.84 -7.47 8.53
N MET A 80 -11.45 -6.90 7.39
CA MET A 80 -11.22 -7.64 6.14
C MET A 80 -9.88 -8.41 6.18
N CYS A 81 -8.78 -7.75 6.55
CA CYS A 81 -7.42 -8.30 6.45
C CYS A 81 -6.66 -8.39 7.77
N GLY A 82 -7.21 -7.89 8.88
CA GLY A 82 -6.56 -7.92 10.20
C GLY A 82 -5.55 -6.81 10.47
N PHE A 83 -5.32 -5.91 9.51
CA PHE A 83 -4.42 -4.77 9.68
C PHE A 83 -5.18 -3.52 10.08
N SER A 84 -4.92 -3.00 11.28
CA SER A 84 -5.41 -1.68 11.70
C SER A 84 -4.58 -0.56 11.07
N GLN A 85 -5.11 0.67 11.08
CA GLN A 85 -4.35 1.85 10.64
C GLN A 85 -3.03 1.97 11.41
N GLU A 86 -3.08 1.81 12.73
CA GLU A 86 -1.92 1.92 13.62
C GLU A 86 -0.86 0.87 13.28
N SER A 87 -1.27 -0.38 13.00
CA SER A 87 -0.34 -1.45 12.63
C SER A 87 0.38 -1.17 11.30
N ILE A 88 -0.33 -0.58 10.33
CA ILE A 88 0.23 -0.20 9.03
C ILE A 88 1.17 0.98 9.22
N LEU A 89 0.75 2.04 9.92
CA LEU A 89 1.58 3.20 10.22
C LEU A 89 2.88 2.81 10.93
N ALA A 90 2.81 1.93 11.93
CA ALA A 90 3.97 1.42 12.63
C ALA A 90 4.91 0.61 11.71
N THR A 91 4.35 -0.19 10.79
CA THR A 91 5.13 -0.95 9.81
C THR A 91 5.80 -0.03 8.78
N LEU A 92 5.12 1.03 8.36
CA LEU A 92 5.63 1.96 7.37
C LEU A 92 6.59 2.99 7.96
N GLY A 93 6.45 3.29 9.26
CA GLY A 93 7.23 4.28 9.99
C GLY A 93 6.70 5.71 9.88
N PHE A 94 5.42 5.91 9.54
CA PHE A 94 4.82 7.24 9.35
C PHE A 94 3.73 7.52 10.40
N GLU A 95 3.48 8.81 10.67
CA GLU A 95 2.37 9.24 11.55
C GLU A 95 1.02 9.28 10.83
N SER A 96 1.04 9.49 9.51
CA SER A 96 -0.14 9.47 8.65
C SER A 96 0.25 9.09 7.22
N ILE A 97 -0.70 8.52 6.49
CA ILE A 97 -0.55 8.11 5.09
C ILE A 97 -1.87 8.35 4.35
N ASP A 98 -1.79 8.43 3.03
CA ASP A 98 -2.97 8.32 2.16
C ASP A 98 -3.51 6.87 2.26
N PRO A 99 -4.81 6.67 2.54
CA PRO A 99 -5.40 5.33 2.55
C PRO A 99 -5.54 4.69 1.15
N LEU A 100 -5.51 5.46 0.05
CA LEU A 100 -5.69 4.92 -1.29
C LEU A 100 -4.61 3.87 -1.67
N PRO A 101 -3.30 4.09 -1.43
CA PRO A 101 -2.28 3.05 -1.56
C PRO A 101 -2.58 1.77 -0.77
N VAL A 102 -3.20 1.88 0.42
CA VAL A 102 -3.63 0.71 1.20
C VAL A 102 -4.76 -0.05 0.49
N MET A 103 -5.78 0.67 -0.01
CA MET A 103 -6.87 0.08 -0.78
C MET A 103 -6.36 -0.67 -2.02
N ILE A 104 -5.42 -0.07 -2.76
CA ILE A 104 -4.82 -0.70 -3.95
C ILE A 104 -3.99 -1.93 -3.55
N ASN A 105 -3.19 -1.83 -2.49
CA ASN A 105 -2.42 -2.97 -1.97
C ASN A 105 -3.34 -4.14 -1.59
N ASN A 106 -4.49 -3.84 -0.97
CA ASN A 106 -5.50 -4.84 -0.66
C ASN A 106 -6.15 -5.44 -1.90
N TYR A 107 -6.43 -4.65 -2.94
CA TYR A 107 -6.99 -5.15 -4.20
C TYR A 107 -6.11 -6.26 -4.80
N PHE A 108 -4.79 -6.09 -4.78
CA PHE A 108 -3.85 -7.12 -5.25
C PHE A 108 -3.67 -8.28 -4.25
N THR A 109 -3.63 -8.00 -2.95
CA THR A 109 -3.29 -9.01 -1.93
C THR A 109 -4.50 -9.84 -1.47
N TYR A 110 -5.69 -9.24 -1.46
CA TYR A 110 -6.94 -9.78 -0.91
C TYR A 110 -8.12 -9.63 -1.90
N THR A 111 -7.89 -9.86 -3.18
CA THR A 111 -8.82 -9.57 -4.29
C THR A 111 -10.28 -9.93 -3.99
N GLU A 112 -10.57 -11.19 -3.62
CA GLU A 112 -11.96 -11.61 -3.32
C GLU A 112 -12.57 -10.88 -2.11
N LYS A 113 -11.76 -10.64 -1.06
CA LYS A 113 -12.24 -9.89 0.10
C LYS A 113 -12.44 -8.42 -0.24
N THR A 114 -11.58 -7.81 -1.03
CA THR A 114 -11.76 -6.42 -1.50
C THR A 114 -13.03 -6.31 -2.34
N LYS A 115 -13.31 -7.28 -3.21
CA LYS A 115 -14.57 -7.35 -3.98
C LYS A 115 -15.79 -7.45 -3.07
N GLN A 116 -15.70 -8.21 -1.99
CA GLN A 116 -16.78 -8.39 -1.02
C GLN A 116 -17.01 -7.14 -0.14
N PHE A 117 -15.95 -6.59 0.44
CA PHE A 117 -16.02 -5.52 1.45
C PHE A 117 -16.04 -4.11 0.83
N PHE A 118 -15.44 -3.94 -0.34
CA PHE A 118 -15.33 -2.65 -1.05
C PHE A 118 -15.73 -2.79 -2.52
N PRO A 119 -16.95 -3.25 -2.84
CA PRO A 119 -17.33 -3.57 -4.22
C PRO A 119 -17.25 -2.37 -5.18
N GLY A 120 -17.57 -1.17 -4.71
CA GLY A 120 -17.45 0.07 -5.49
C GLY A 120 -16.00 0.41 -5.82
N ALA A 121 -15.11 0.30 -4.82
CA ALA A 121 -13.68 0.53 -5.02
C ALA A 121 -13.06 -0.54 -5.92
N PHE A 122 -13.41 -1.81 -5.70
CA PHE A 122 -12.98 -2.92 -6.52
C PHE A 122 -13.30 -2.68 -8.00
N LYS A 123 -14.54 -2.30 -8.33
CA LYS A 123 -14.94 -2.04 -9.72
C LYS A 123 -14.10 -0.95 -10.39
N LYS A 124 -13.79 0.13 -9.67
CA LYS A 124 -12.94 1.21 -10.19
C LYS A 124 -11.51 0.73 -10.41
N LEU A 125 -10.94 0.03 -9.42
CA LEU A 125 -9.59 -0.51 -9.52
C LEU A 125 -9.47 -1.57 -10.62
N ASP A 126 -10.51 -2.37 -10.85
CA ASP A 126 -10.56 -3.37 -11.91
C ASP A 126 -10.58 -2.73 -13.31
N ASN A 127 -11.25 -1.59 -13.47
CA ASN A 127 -11.18 -0.83 -14.73
C ASN A 127 -9.76 -0.28 -15.00
N ILE A 128 -9.02 0.07 -13.94
CA ILE A 128 -7.65 0.61 -14.03
C ILE A 128 -6.65 -0.52 -14.31
N PHE A 129 -6.69 -1.60 -13.53
CA PHE A 129 -5.65 -2.64 -13.51
C PHE A 129 -5.99 -3.90 -14.32
N ARG A 130 -7.28 -4.15 -14.59
CA ARG A 130 -7.79 -5.27 -15.41
C ARG A 130 -7.18 -6.62 -15.02
N ILE A 131 -7.25 -6.98 -13.74
CA ILE A 131 -6.77 -8.31 -13.32
C ILE A 131 -7.78 -9.35 -13.84
N SER A 132 -7.35 -10.19 -14.79
CA SER A 132 -8.09 -11.39 -15.17
C SER A 132 -8.12 -12.35 -13.99
N THR A 133 -9.30 -12.54 -13.37
CA THR A 133 -9.56 -13.58 -12.37
C THR A 133 -10.00 -14.87 -13.03
#